data_AF-A0A5B1BIN5-F1
#
_entry.id   AF-A0A5B1BIN5-F1
#
_cell.length_a   1.000
_cell.length_b   1.000
_cell.length_c   1.000
_cell.angle_alpha   90.00
_cell.angle_beta   90.00
_cell.angle_gamma   90.00
#
_symmetry.space_group_name_H-M   'P 1'
#
loop_
_entity.id
_entity.type
_entity.pdbx_description
1 polymer ?
#
loop_
_entity_poly.entity_id
_entity_poly.type
_entity_poly.pdbx_seq_one_letter_code
_entity_poly.pdbx_strand_id
1 'polypeptide(L)'
;MTRTDQDSWGLASSVGATATLVAAARALATDATNPIIDDPFAAPLVRAVGLDFFTRLVDGDISTLKTPAPNAEAVRDLQVMTDSIAVRTRFFDEFFLDAAHSGLRQSVILAAGLDARAYRLPWPNGSVVYEVDQPEVVAFKTAAMSALGAVAAADRRTVSIDLRDDWPAALRHNGFDETKPTAWSAEGLLMYLPPDAQDRLFDNIAALSAPGSRVATEYHPDSDASMAERAQ
;
A
#
# COMPACT_ATOMS: atom_id res chain seq x y z
N MET A 1 19.35 -12.23 5.75
CA MET A 1 19.06 -13.64 5.39
C MET A 1 18.41 -13.59 4.02
N THR A 2 19.10 -14.07 2.97
CA THR A 2 18.66 -13.90 1.58
C THR A 2 17.43 -14.76 1.32
N ARG A 3 16.30 -14.11 1.05
CA ARG A 3 15.00 -14.75 0.81
C ARG A 3 14.97 -15.40 -0.58
N THR A 4 14.24 -16.50 -0.70
CA THR A 4 14.15 -17.31 -1.93
C THR A 4 12.75 -17.22 -2.54
N ASP A 5 12.63 -17.58 -3.83
CA ASP A 5 11.39 -17.55 -4.62
C ASP A 5 10.20 -18.33 -4.02
N GLN A 6 10.40 -19.11 -2.96
CA GLN A 6 9.39 -19.95 -2.32
C GLN A 6 8.78 -19.39 -1.02
N ASP A 7 9.13 -18.17 -0.60
CA ASP A 7 8.46 -17.57 0.57
C ASP A 7 6.94 -17.47 0.32
N SER A 8 6.13 -17.78 1.33
CA SER A 8 4.66 -17.72 1.29
C SER A 8 4.16 -16.41 1.87
N TRP A 9 3.27 -15.69 1.16
CA TRP A 9 2.96 -14.28 1.42
C TRP A 9 1.48 -14.05 1.83
N GLY A 10 0.91 -14.92 2.66
CA GLY A 10 -0.45 -14.76 3.21
C GLY A 10 -0.57 -13.65 4.27
N LEU A 11 -1.78 -13.33 4.73
CA LEU A 11 -2.02 -12.34 5.79
C LEU A 11 -1.34 -12.69 7.13
N ALA A 12 -1.08 -13.97 7.37
CA ALA A 12 -0.31 -14.47 8.51
C ALA A 12 1.21 -14.54 8.25
N SER A 13 1.68 -14.20 7.04
CA SER A 13 3.10 -14.12 6.70
C SER A 13 3.74 -12.82 7.19
N SER A 14 5.07 -12.72 7.10
CA SER A 14 5.79 -11.48 7.42
C SER A 14 5.31 -10.26 6.63
N VAL A 15 4.72 -10.47 5.45
CA VAL A 15 4.20 -9.37 4.62
C VAL A 15 2.76 -8.99 4.95
N GLY A 16 1.94 -9.93 5.40
CA GLY A 16 0.67 -9.60 6.03
C GLY A 16 0.86 -8.75 7.30
N ALA A 17 1.90 -9.05 8.08
CA ALA A 17 2.30 -8.24 9.24
C ALA A 17 2.79 -6.84 8.84
N THR A 18 3.64 -6.71 7.81
CA THR A 18 4.08 -5.39 7.30
C THR A 18 2.91 -4.57 6.77
N ALA A 19 2.01 -5.15 5.97
CA ALA A 19 0.86 -4.44 5.44
C ALA A 19 -0.05 -3.92 6.57
N THR A 20 -0.22 -4.71 7.63
CA THR A 20 -0.99 -4.32 8.83
C THR A 20 -0.27 -3.23 9.63
N LEU A 21 1.05 -3.31 9.79
CA LEU A 21 1.87 -2.28 10.43
C LEU A 21 1.73 -0.93 9.72
N VAL A 22 1.88 -0.90 8.40
CA VAL A 22 1.75 0.31 7.59
C VAL A 22 0.32 0.87 7.67
N ALA A 23 -0.70 0.01 7.61
CA ALA A 23 -2.08 0.46 7.78
C ALA A 23 -2.33 1.03 9.19
N ALA A 24 -1.77 0.41 10.24
CA ALA A 24 -1.85 0.95 11.60
C ALA A 24 -1.16 2.31 11.72
N ALA A 25 0.01 2.49 11.09
CA ALA A 25 0.69 3.78 11.03
C ALA A 25 -0.16 4.85 10.30
N ARG A 26 -0.85 4.51 9.21
CA ARG A 26 -1.79 5.44 8.54
C ARG A 26 -2.98 5.81 9.43
N ALA A 27 -3.51 4.86 10.19
CA ALA A 27 -4.57 5.13 11.17
C ALA A 27 -4.11 6.12 12.24
N LEU A 28 -2.94 5.88 12.85
CA LEU A 28 -2.36 6.80 13.84
C LEU A 28 -2.07 8.18 13.26
N ALA A 29 -1.59 8.26 12.02
CA ALA A 29 -1.34 9.52 11.34
C ALA A 29 -2.62 10.29 10.98
N THR A 30 -3.73 9.58 10.72
CA THR A 30 -5.05 10.17 10.48
C THR A 30 -5.62 10.80 11.77
N ASP A 31 -5.41 10.14 12.91
CA ASP A 31 -5.87 10.61 14.24
C ASP A 31 -4.92 11.63 14.90
N ALA A 32 -3.84 12.02 14.24
CA ALA A 32 -2.87 12.99 14.76
C ALA A 32 -3.50 14.39 14.93
N THR A 33 -2.88 15.24 15.76
CA THR A 33 -3.37 16.61 16.04
C THR A 33 -3.32 17.54 14.82
N ASN A 34 -2.41 17.29 13.88
CA ASN A 34 -2.29 18.03 12.62
C ASN A 34 -2.02 17.03 11.48
N PRO A 35 -3.03 16.26 11.07
CA PRO A 35 -2.85 15.15 10.16
C PRO A 35 -2.53 15.66 8.76
N ILE A 36 -1.56 15.04 8.09
CA ILE A 36 -1.19 15.35 6.70
C ILE A 36 -1.80 14.38 5.68
N ILE A 37 -2.51 13.37 6.18
CA ILE A 37 -3.28 12.39 5.40
C ILE A 37 -4.60 12.12 6.11
N ASP A 38 -5.56 11.61 5.36
CA ASP A 38 -6.83 11.09 5.87
C ASP A 38 -7.09 9.72 5.23
N ASP A 39 -6.93 8.66 6.02
CA ASP A 39 -7.26 7.29 5.64
C ASP A 39 -8.31 6.71 6.61
N PRO A 40 -9.61 6.98 6.38
CA PRO A 40 -10.67 6.56 7.28
C PRO A 40 -10.88 5.04 7.30
N PHE A 41 -10.27 4.31 6.36
CA PHE A 41 -10.38 2.86 6.25
C PHE A 41 -9.23 2.12 6.91
N ALA A 42 -8.13 2.80 7.23
CA ALA A 42 -6.94 2.20 7.82
C ALA A 42 -7.24 1.47 9.15
N ALA A 43 -7.81 2.16 10.14
CA ALA A 43 -8.14 1.54 11.43
C ALA A 43 -9.17 0.39 11.30
N PRO A 44 -10.30 0.55 10.58
CA PRO A 44 -11.22 -0.55 10.33
C PRO A 44 -10.57 -1.78 9.66
N LEU A 45 -9.70 -1.58 8.67
CA LEU A 45 -9.00 -2.68 8.01
C LEU A 45 -8.04 -3.39 8.97
N VAL A 46 -7.29 -2.65 9.79
CA VAL A 46 -6.42 -3.24 10.84
C VAL A 46 -7.23 -4.11 11.80
N ARG A 47 -8.38 -3.61 12.28
CA ARG A 47 -9.28 -4.39 13.15
C ARG A 47 -9.80 -5.64 12.45
N ALA A 48 -10.11 -5.56 11.16
CA ALA A 48 -10.58 -6.70 10.38
C ALA A 48 -9.49 -7.77 10.17
N VAL A 49 -8.21 -7.39 10.10
CA VAL A 49 -7.10 -8.37 10.08
C VAL A 49 -7.04 -9.11 11.42
N GLY A 50 -7.30 -8.42 12.53
CA GLY A 50 -7.47 -9.04 13.84
C GLY A 50 -6.17 -9.43 14.54
N LEU A 51 -5.03 -8.85 14.15
CA LEU A 51 -3.78 -8.99 14.91
C LEU A 51 -3.89 -8.16 16.21
N ASP A 52 -3.86 -8.84 17.37
CA ASP A 52 -4.14 -8.24 18.68
C ASP A 52 -3.31 -6.98 18.95
N PHE A 53 -2.00 -7.04 18.70
CA PHE A 53 -1.10 -5.92 18.89
C PHE A 53 -1.52 -4.68 18.08
N PHE A 54 -1.77 -4.84 16.77
CA PHE A 54 -2.12 -3.72 15.89
C PHE A 54 -3.55 -3.21 16.14
N THR A 55 -4.47 -4.12 16.49
CA THR A 55 -5.85 -3.75 16.87
C THR A 55 -5.84 -2.84 18.09
N ARG A 56 -5.12 -3.23 19.14
CA ARG A 56 -4.99 -2.44 20.36
C ARG A 56 -4.20 -1.15 20.16
N LEU A 57 -3.22 -1.17 19.25
CA LEU A 57 -2.49 0.03 18.84
C LEU A 57 -3.42 1.08 18.24
N VAL A 58 -4.28 0.72 17.28
CA VAL A 58 -5.21 1.67 16.65
C VAL A 58 -6.42 2.02 17.54
N ASP A 59 -6.69 1.24 18.59
CA ASP A 59 -7.70 1.54 19.60
C ASP A 59 -7.17 2.40 20.76
N GLY A 60 -5.87 2.72 20.78
CA GLY A 60 -5.23 3.50 21.84
C GLY A 60 -4.99 2.75 23.15
N ASP A 61 -5.15 1.42 23.15
CA ASP A 61 -5.02 0.54 24.33
C ASP A 61 -3.60 -0.04 24.49
N ILE A 62 -2.56 0.78 24.26
CA ILE A 62 -1.16 0.31 24.36
C ILE A 62 -0.74 0.10 25.83
N SER A 63 -1.47 0.68 26.80
CA SER A 63 -1.13 0.63 28.22
C SER A 63 -1.36 -0.74 28.89
N THR A 64 -2.09 -1.66 28.26
CA THR A 64 -2.47 -2.95 28.85
C THR A 64 -1.71 -4.17 28.28
N LEU A 65 -0.69 -3.95 27.43
CA LEU A 65 0.18 -5.05 26.99
C LEU A 65 0.92 -5.61 28.22
N LYS A 66 1.02 -6.93 28.36
CA LYS A 66 1.86 -7.60 29.39
C LYS A 66 3.38 -7.40 29.13
N THR A 67 3.74 -6.33 28.46
CA THR A 67 5.08 -5.82 28.27
C THR A 67 5.24 -4.58 29.15
N PRO A 68 6.47 -4.25 29.60
CA PRO A 68 6.71 -2.96 30.24
C PRO A 68 6.09 -1.84 29.40
N ALA A 69 5.57 -0.79 30.05
CA ALA A 69 5.15 0.42 29.34
C ALA A 69 6.25 0.79 28.34
N PRO A 70 5.93 1.08 27.06
CA PRO A 70 6.95 1.33 26.05
C PRO A 70 7.89 2.42 26.56
N ASN A 71 9.19 2.16 26.52
CA ASN A 71 10.18 3.14 26.91
C ASN A 71 10.11 4.33 25.93
N ALA A 72 10.70 5.47 26.31
CA ALA A 72 10.67 6.69 25.50
C ALA A 72 11.23 6.48 24.08
N GLU A 73 12.15 5.52 23.92
CA GLU A 73 12.73 5.13 22.64
C GLU A 73 11.71 4.42 21.73
N ALA A 74 11.00 3.41 22.22
CA ALA A 74 9.96 2.71 21.45
C ALA A 74 8.82 3.64 21.01
N VAL A 75 8.44 4.60 21.87
CA VAL A 75 7.45 5.63 21.52
C VAL A 75 7.98 6.52 20.39
N ARG A 76 9.25 6.92 20.47
CA ARG A 76 9.90 7.74 19.44
C ARG A 76 10.00 7.00 18.12
N ASP A 77 10.38 5.72 18.12
CA ASP A 77 10.49 4.90 16.90
C ASP A 77 9.14 4.72 16.21
N LEU A 78 8.08 4.47 16.99
CA LEU A 78 6.71 4.41 16.48
C LEU A 78 6.27 5.75 15.87
N GLN A 79 6.62 6.88 16.50
CA GLN A 79 6.32 8.21 15.97
C GLN A 79 7.05 8.45 14.65
N VAL A 80 8.36 8.19 14.59
CA VAL A 80 9.17 8.36 13.36
C VAL A 80 8.63 7.50 12.23
N MET A 81 8.25 6.25 12.51
CA MET A 81 7.62 5.38 11.53
C MET A 81 6.27 5.95 11.08
N THR A 82 5.42 6.40 12.01
CA THR A 82 4.11 6.98 11.71
C THR A 82 4.25 8.21 10.82
N ASP A 83 5.17 9.12 11.13
CA ASP A 83 5.43 10.33 10.34
C ASP A 83 5.95 9.99 8.93
N SER A 84 6.85 9.01 8.83
CA SER A 84 7.37 8.57 7.54
C SER A 84 6.28 7.93 6.67
N ILE A 85 5.42 7.09 7.25
CA ILE A 85 4.28 6.51 6.54
C ILE A 85 3.26 7.59 6.16
N ALA A 86 3.06 8.61 6.99
CA ALA A 86 2.20 9.74 6.65
C ALA A 86 2.72 10.52 5.44
N VAL A 87 4.01 10.87 5.43
CA VAL A 87 4.67 11.56 4.31
C VAL A 87 4.63 10.70 3.05
N ARG A 88 4.94 9.41 3.17
CA ARG A 88 4.87 8.46 2.05
C ARG A 88 3.47 8.39 1.47
N THR A 89 2.46 8.20 2.32
CA THR A 89 1.06 8.11 1.90
C THR A 89 0.65 9.38 1.17
N ARG A 90 0.97 10.55 1.73
CA ARG A 90 0.70 11.86 1.11
C ARG A 90 1.35 12.01 -0.25
N PHE A 91 2.63 11.64 -0.40
CA PHE A 91 3.35 11.71 -1.67
C PHE A 91 2.64 10.91 -2.77
N PHE A 92 2.26 9.67 -2.47
CA PHE A 92 1.55 8.82 -3.44
C PHE A 92 0.11 9.28 -3.70
N ASP A 93 -0.57 9.87 -2.71
CA ASP A 93 -1.87 10.50 -2.90
C ASP A 93 -1.78 11.69 -3.88
N GLU A 94 -0.84 12.60 -3.63
CA GLU A 94 -0.56 13.75 -4.50
C GLU A 94 -0.16 13.28 -5.90
N PHE A 95 0.68 12.25 -6.03
CA PHE A 95 1.03 11.65 -7.32
C PHE A 95 -0.19 11.22 -8.13
N PHE A 96 -1.11 10.46 -7.52
CA PHE A 96 -2.31 10.00 -8.21
C PHE A 96 -3.27 11.15 -8.55
N LEU A 97 -3.44 12.09 -7.64
CA LEU A 97 -4.28 13.27 -7.86
C LEU A 97 -3.73 14.16 -8.98
N ASP A 98 -2.42 14.42 -8.99
CA ASP A 98 -1.75 15.19 -10.04
C ASP A 98 -1.80 14.49 -11.41
N ALA A 99 -1.64 13.16 -11.43
CA ALA A 99 -1.85 12.37 -12.64
C ALA A 99 -3.30 12.52 -13.14
N ALA A 100 -4.29 12.37 -12.24
CA ALA A 100 -5.69 12.50 -12.59
C ALA A 100 -6.06 13.93 -13.07
N HIS A 101 -5.54 14.97 -12.42
CA HIS A 101 -5.69 16.36 -12.82
C HIS A 101 -5.06 16.64 -14.19
N SER A 102 -3.97 15.96 -14.53
CA SER A 102 -3.35 16.04 -15.87
C SER A 102 -4.06 15.25 -16.97
N GLY A 103 -5.19 14.60 -16.64
CA GLY A 103 -6.04 13.93 -17.62
C GLY A 103 -5.91 12.40 -17.65
N LEU A 104 -5.02 11.79 -16.86
CA LEU A 104 -4.97 10.34 -16.75
C LEU A 104 -6.26 9.82 -16.09
N ARG A 105 -6.79 8.72 -16.61
CA ARG A 105 -8.01 8.05 -16.10
C ARG A 105 -7.77 6.58 -15.78
N GLN A 106 -6.54 6.11 -15.91
CA GLN A 106 -6.14 4.74 -15.64
C GLN A 106 -5.00 4.75 -14.63
N SER A 107 -5.21 4.07 -13.50
CA SER A 107 -4.25 3.99 -12.41
C SER A 107 -4.06 2.53 -12.02
N VAL A 108 -2.83 2.12 -11.71
CA VAL A 108 -2.50 0.76 -11.27
C VAL A 108 -1.70 0.84 -9.96
N ILE A 109 -2.18 0.15 -8.94
CA ILE A 109 -1.53 0.00 -7.64
C ILE A 109 -1.00 -1.44 -7.57
N LEU A 110 0.32 -1.59 -7.63
CA LEU A 110 1.00 -2.89 -7.57
C LEU A 110 1.25 -3.26 -6.10
N ALA A 111 0.99 -4.52 -5.75
CA ALA A 111 1.01 -5.02 -4.37
C ALA A 111 0.12 -4.16 -3.46
N ALA A 112 -1.14 -3.98 -3.88
CA ALA A 112 -2.05 -3.00 -3.30
C ALA A 112 -2.35 -3.20 -1.80
N GLY A 113 -2.13 -4.39 -1.23
CA GLY A 113 -2.26 -4.67 0.19
C GLY A 113 -3.55 -4.12 0.79
N LEU A 114 -3.39 -3.37 1.88
CA LEU A 114 -4.45 -2.64 2.57
C LEU A 114 -4.60 -1.18 2.09
N ASP A 115 -4.09 -0.82 0.91
CA ASP A 115 -4.31 0.49 0.29
C ASP A 115 -5.80 0.69 0.02
N ALA A 116 -6.33 1.82 0.49
CA ALA A 116 -7.73 2.23 0.34
C ALA A 116 -7.93 3.42 -0.62
N ARG A 117 -6.92 3.82 -1.41
CA ARG A 117 -6.99 4.97 -2.34
C ARG A 117 -8.16 4.88 -3.33
N ALA A 118 -8.50 3.70 -3.82
CA ALA A 118 -9.68 3.50 -4.69
C ALA A 118 -11.01 3.89 -4.01
N TYR A 119 -11.03 3.94 -2.67
CA TYR A 119 -12.20 4.27 -1.86
C TYR A 119 -12.17 5.68 -1.28
N ARG A 120 -10.98 6.21 -0.94
CA ARG A 120 -10.86 7.50 -0.23
C ARG A 120 -10.43 8.69 -1.08
N LEU A 121 -9.72 8.49 -2.19
CA LEU A 121 -9.28 9.61 -3.02
C LEU A 121 -10.44 10.15 -3.88
N PRO A 122 -10.51 11.48 -4.11
CA PRO A 122 -11.54 12.11 -4.94
C PRO A 122 -11.25 11.93 -6.44
N TRP A 123 -11.38 10.70 -6.93
CA TRP A 123 -11.12 10.38 -8.33
C TRP A 123 -12.10 11.10 -9.28
N PRO A 124 -11.62 11.68 -10.40
CA PRO A 124 -12.50 12.20 -11.44
C PRO A 124 -13.41 11.12 -12.04
N ASN A 125 -14.60 11.49 -12.50
CA ASN A 125 -15.52 10.57 -13.18
C ASN A 125 -14.84 9.84 -14.34
N GLY A 126 -15.12 8.54 -14.45
CA GLY A 126 -14.53 7.66 -15.46
C GLY A 126 -13.10 7.20 -15.15
N SER A 127 -12.57 7.52 -13.96
CA SER A 127 -11.31 6.93 -13.50
C SER A 127 -11.49 5.44 -13.21
N VAL A 128 -10.51 4.65 -13.65
CA VAL A 128 -10.40 3.22 -13.37
C VAL A 128 -9.14 3.01 -12.52
N VAL A 129 -9.29 2.34 -11.39
CA VAL A 129 -8.19 1.99 -10.49
C VAL A 129 -8.05 0.48 -10.44
N TYR A 130 -6.94 -0.01 -10.99
CA TYR A 130 -6.55 -1.41 -10.92
C TYR A 130 -5.74 -1.65 -9.65
N GLU A 131 -6.13 -2.66 -8.88
CA GLU A 131 -5.35 -3.14 -7.75
C GLU A 131 -4.84 -4.53 -8.07
N VAL A 132 -3.52 -4.69 -8.13
CA VAL A 132 -2.86 -5.97 -8.40
C VAL A 132 -2.25 -6.48 -7.10
N ASP A 133 -2.70 -7.64 -6.64
CA ASP A 133 -2.13 -8.33 -5.49
C ASP A 133 -2.54 -9.79 -5.46
N GLN A 134 -1.93 -10.56 -4.58
CA GLN A 134 -2.23 -11.96 -4.33
C GLN A 134 -3.72 -12.19 -4.08
N PRO A 135 -4.27 -13.32 -4.55
CA PRO A 135 -5.70 -13.63 -4.43
C PRO A 135 -6.26 -13.50 -3.01
N GLU A 136 -5.55 -13.99 -2.00
CA GLU A 136 -6.00 -13.94 -0.60
C GLU A 136 -6.11 -12.52 -0.06
N VAL A 137 -5.14 -11.66 -0.38
CA VAL A 137 -5.12 -10.25 0.05
C VAL A 137 -6.25 -9.47 -0.62
N VAL A 138 -6.43 -9.67 -1.93
CA VAL A 138 -7.53 -9.06 -2.70
C VAL A 138 -8.89 -9.48 -2.16
N ALA A 139 -9.08 -10.78 -1.90
CA ALA A 139 -10.32 -11.32 -1.38
C ALA A 139 -10.64 -10.77 0.01
N PHE A 140 -9.64 -10.76 0.90
CA PHE A 140 -9.77 -10.20 2.24
C PHE A 140 -10.17 -8.72 2.22
N LYS A 141 -9.42 -7.87 1.51
CA LYS A 141 -9.72 -6.43 1.47
C LYS A 141 -11.10 -6.17 0.87
N THR A 142 -11.46 -6.88 -0.19
CA THR A 142 -12.78 -6.75 -0.82
C THR A 142 -13.90 -7.11 0.16
N ALA A 143 -13.77 -8.21 0.90
CA ALA A 143 -14.75 -8.60 1.91
C ALA A 143 -14.82 -7.60 3.08
N ALA A 144 -13.67 -7.16 3.60
CA ALA A 144 -13.60 -6.20 4.69
C ALA A 144 -14.23 -4.85 4.30
N MET A 145 -13.89 -4.31 3.13
CA MET A 145 -14.47 -3.06 2.62
C MET A 145 -15.98 -3.19 2.38
N SER A 146 -16.44 -4.34 1.87
CA SER A 146 -17.88 -4.61 1.74
C SER A 146 -18.59 -4.67 3.10
N ALA A 147 -17.98 -5.25 4.12
CA ALA A 147 -18.55 -5.32 5.47
C ALA A 147 -18.65 -3.93 6.12
N LEU A 148 -17.76 -3.01 5.75
CA LEU A 148 -17.81 -1.60 6.15
C LEU A 148 -18.86 -0.79 5.36
N GLY A 149 -19.49 -1.37 4.35
CA GLY A 149 -20.38 -0.65 3.43
C GLY A 149 -19.64 0.39 2.57
N ALA A 150 -18.33 0.25 2.41
CA ALA A 150 -17.51 1.19 1.65
C ALA A 150 -17.79 1.06 0.14
N VAL A 151 -18.06 2.20 -0.50
CA VAL A 151 -18.23 2.29 -1.95
C VAL A 151 -16.98 2.91 -2.55
N ALA A 152 -16.43 2.30 -3.59
CA ALA A 152 -15.26 2.84 -4.28
C ALA A 152 -15.61 4.18 -4.95
N ALA A 153 -14.70 5.15 -4.87
CA ALA A 153 -14.84 6.46 -5.49
C ALA A 153 -14.48 6.45 -7.00
N ALA A 154 -13.90 5.35 -7.49
CA ALA A 154 -13.58 5.08 -8.89
C ALA A 154 -14.13 3.72 -9.34
N ASP A 155 -14.08 3.43 -10.64
CA ASP A 155 -14.25 2.05 -11.16
C ASP A 155 -13.06 1.21 -10.70
N ARG A 156 -13.21 0.56 -9.53
CA ARG A 156 -12.19 -0.30 -8.94
C ARG A 156 -12.22 -1.67 -9.57
N ARG A 157 -11.08 -2.10 -10.13
CA ARG A 157 -10.91 -3.44 -10.72
C ARG A 157 -9.78 -4.19 -10.04
N THR A 158 -10.07 -5.38 -9.54
CA THR A 158 -9.08 -6.19 -8.84
C THR A 158 -8.46 -7.22 -9.76
N VAL A 159 -7.14 -7.30 -9.76
CA VAL A 159 -6.35 -8.29 -10.49
C VAL A 159 -5.71 -9.22 -9.47
N SER A 160 -6.38 -10.34 -9.20
CA SER A 160 -5.97 -11.34 -8.19
C SER A 160 -4.84 -12.23 -8.71
N ILE A 161 -3.60 -11.80 -8.57
CA ILE A 161 -2.41 -12.53 -9.05
C ILE A 161 -1.15 -12.11 -8.26
N ASP A 162 -0.20 -13.02 -8.09
CA ASP A 162 1.12 -12.70 -7.55
C ASP A 162 1.96 -11.96 -8.61
N LEU A 163 2.71 -10.93 -8.21
CA LEU A 163 3.54 -10.15 -9.14
C LEU A 163 4.73 -10.93 -9.72
N ARG A 164 5.01 -12.13 -9.20
CA ARG A 164 5.99 -13.08 -9.77
C ARG A 164 5.43 -13.88 -10.95
N ASP A 165 4.11 -13.96 -11.08
CA ASP A 165 3.41 -14.65 -12.17
C ASP A 165 3.14 -13.69 -13.34
N ASP A 166 2.37 -14.12 -14.34
CA ASP A 166 2.00 -13.33 -15.53
C ASP A 166 0.89 -12.29 -15.23
N TRP A 167 1.18 -11.38 -14.29
CA TRP A 167 0.31 -10.26 -13.95
C TRP A 167 0.04 -9.30 -15.13
N PRO A 168 0.94 -9.09 -16.12
CA PRO A 168 0.61 -8.30 -17.31
C PRO A 168 -0.55 -8.87 -18.10
N ALA A 169 -0.60 -10.20 -18.32
CA ALA A 169 -1.71 -10.84 -19.00
C ALA A 169 -3.00 -10.75 -18.19
N ALA A 170 -2.93 -10.99 -16.87
CA ALA A 170 -4.08 -10.86 -15.99
C ALA A 170 -4.64 -9.42 -15.94
N LEU A 171 -3.77 -8.42 -15.94
CA LEU A 171 -4.15 -7.01 -15.96
C LEU A 171 -4.91 -6.66 -17.25
N ARG A 172 -4.41 -7.08 -18.42
CA ARG A 172 -5.12 -6.93 -19.71
C ARG A 172 -6.47 -7.63 -19.71
N HIS A 173 -6.54 -8.84 -19.17
CA HIS A 173 -7.79 -9.59 -19.08
C HIS A 173 -8.87 -8.86 -18.25
N ASN A 174 -8.45 -8.07 -17.25
CA ASN A 174 -9.33 -7.24 -16.43
C ASN A 174 -9.68 -5.88 -17.11
N GLY A 175 -9.39 -5.73 -18.39
CA GLY A 175 -9.80 -4.59 -19.20
C GLY A 175 -8.84 -3.40 -19.16
N PHE A 176 -7.60 -3.61 -18.71
CA PHE A 176 -6.54 -2.62 -18.84
C PHE A 176 -6.26 -2.31 -20.31
N ASP A 177 -6.15 -1.03 -20.63
CA ASP A 177 -5.92 -0.54 -21.98
C ASP A 177 -4.49 0.03 -22.09
N GLU A 178 -3.58 -0.74 -22.66
CA GLU A 178 -2.17 -0.36 -22.84
C GLU A 178 -1.96 0.81 -23.82
N THR A 179 -3.01 1.23 -24.54
CA THR A 179 -2.96 2.41 -25.42
C THR A 179 -3.21 3.72 -24.68
N LYS A 180 -3.62 3.67 -23.40
CA LYS A 180 -3.90 4.84 -22.56
C LYS A 180 -2.77 5.12 -21.57
N PRO A 181 -2.43 6.40 -21.33
CA PRO A 181 -1.43 6.75 -20.33
C PRO A 181 -1.91 6.34 -18.93
N THR A 182 -1.00 5.75 -18.17
CA THR A 182 -1.29 5.10 -16.89
C THR A 182 -0.45 5.69 -15.76
N ALA A 183 -1.05 5.87 -14.58
CA ALA A 183 -0.34 6.19 -13.35
C ALA A 183 -0.07 4.89 -12.56
N TRP A 184 1.20 4.53 -12.38
CA TRP A 184 1.62 3.32 -11.70
C TRP A 184 2.18 3.65 -10.31
N SER A 185 1.81 2.88 -9.28
CA SER A 185 2.51 2.90 -8.00
C SER A 185 3.07 1.51 -7.65
N ALA A 186 4.30 1.52 -7.12
CA ALA A 186 4.96 0.40 -6.47
C ALA A 186 5.38 0.83 -5.05
N GLU A 187 4.40 1.07 -4.18
CA GLU A 187 4.62 1.55 -2.80
C GLU A 187 5.04 0.39 -1.89
N GLY A 188 6.13 0.54 -1.13
CA GLY A 188 6.58 -0.47 -0.16
C GLY A 188 6.84 -1.86 -0.75
N LEU A 189 7.21 -1.94 -2.03
CA LEU A 189 7.35 -3.19 -2.77
C LEU A 189 8.81 -3.57 -3.05
N LEU A 190 9.61 -2.64 -3.61
CA LEU A 190 10.90 -2.98 -4.22
C LEU A 190 11.89 -3.64 -3.25
N MET A 191 11.91 -3.24 -1.97
CA MET A 191 12.81 -3.83 -0.97
C MET A 191 12.58 -5.33 -0.70
N TYR A 192 11.43 -5.86 -1.12
CA TYR A 192 11.06 -7.27 -0.97
C TYR A 192 11.35 -8.10 -2.23
N LEU A 193 11.73 -7.45 -3.33
CA LEU A 193 12.00 -8.10 -4.60
C LEU A 193 13.51 -8.33 -4.79
N PRO A 194 13.92 -9.52 -5.26
CA PRO A 194 15.25 -9.73 -5.80
C PRO A 194 15.56 -8.74 -6.94
N PRO A 195 16.84 -8.41 -7.19
CA PRO A 195 17.21 -7.43 -8.22
C PRO A 195 16.62 -7.70 -9.61
N ASP A 196 16.65 -8.97 -10.06
CA ASP A 196 16.10 -9.34 -11.37
C ASP A 196 14.57 -9.25 -11.41
N ALA A 197 13.89 -9.45 -10.27
CA ALA A 197 12.46 -9.22 -10.17
C ALA A 197 12.10 -7.73 -10.20
N GLN A 198 12.96 -6.83 -9.68
CA GLN A 198 12.77 -5.38 -9.82
C GLN A 198 12.91 -4.96 -11.28
N ASP A 199 13.94 -5.43 -11.99
CA ASP A 199 14.14 -5.13 -13.41
C ASP A 199 12.94 -5.61 -14.25
N ARG A 200 12.50 -6.86 -14.04
CA ARG A 200 11.32 -7.42 -14.73
C ARG A 200 10.04 -6.65 -14.41
N LEU A 201 9.87 -6.15 -13.19
CA LEU A 201 8.71 -5.33 -12.83
C LEU A 201 8.67 -4.06 -13.68
N PHE A 202 9.81 -3.36 -13.79
CA PHE A 202 9.90 -2.12 -14.58
C PHE A 202 9.83 -2.37 -16.09
N ASP A 203 10.40 -3.46 -16.60
CA ASP A 203 10.26 -3.86 -18.00
C ASP A 203 8.78 -4.06 -18.37
N ASN A 204 8.02 -4.75 -17.50
CA ASN A 204 6.58 -4.94 -17.69
C ASN A 204 5.79 -3.63 -17.61
N ILE A 205 6.09 -2.76 -16.62
CA ILE A 205 5.47 -1.42 -16.52
C ILE A 205 5.74 -0.62 -17.80
N ALA A 206 6.98 -0.63 -18.29
CA ALA A 206 7.37 0.09 -19.51
C ALA A 206 6.64 -0.47 -20.74
N ALA A 207 6.54 -1.79 -20.90
CA ALA A 207 5.83 -2.43 -22.00
C ALA A 207 4.32 -2.15 -22.00
N LEU A 208 3.72 -1.92 -20.83
CA LEU A 208 2.29 -1.62 -20.65
C LEU A 208 1.97 -0.11 -20.67
N SER A 209 2.98 0.74 -20.82
CA SER A 209 2.84 2.19 -20.67
C SER A 209 2.79 2.92 -22.02
N ALA A 210 1.64 3.51 -22.33
CA ALA A 210 1.54 4.48 -23.43
C ALA A 210 2.35 5.76 -23.10
N PRO A 211 2.75 6.56 -24.12
CA PRO A 211 3.38 7.86 -23.91
C PRO A 211 2.56 8.76 -22.97
N GLY A 212 3.25 9.39 -22.01
CA GLY A 212 2.62 10.22 -20.97
C GLY A 212 2.23 9.47 -19.68
N SER A 213 2.44 8.15 -19.63
CA SER A 213 2.37 7.37 -18.38
C SER A 213 3.38 7.85 -17.35
N ARG A 214 3.09 7.61 -16.07
CA ARG A 214 3.91 8.01 -14.93
C ARG A 214 4.05 6.85 -13.96
N VAL A 215 5.18 6.75 -13.29
CA VAL A 215 5.42 5.76 -12.23
C VAL A 215 5.96 6.44 -10.98
N ALA A 216 5.45 6.05 -9.82
CA ALA A 216 5.97 6.41 -8.52
C ALA A 216 6.42 5.15 -7.76
N THR A 217 7.56 5.23 -7.10
CA THR A 217 8.15 4.16 -6.30
C THR A 217 9.04 4.74 -5.21
N GLU A 218 9.38 3.93 -4.22
CA GLU A 218 10.42 4.25 -3.24
C GLU A 218 11.77 3.63 -3.62
N TYR A 219 12.86 4.28 -3.19
CA TYR A 219 14.21 3.73 -3.27
C TYR A 219 14.85 3.74 -1.88
N HIS A 220 15.42 2.60 -1.47
CA HIS A 220 16.09 2.45 -0.18
C HIS A 220 17.58 2.22 -0.41
N PRO A 221 18.44 3.25 -0.25
CA PRO A 221 19.87 3.15 -0.56
C PRO A 221 20.64 2.19 0.36
N ASP A 222 20.28 2.07 1.64
CA ASP A 222 21.04 1.29 2.64
C ASP A 222 20.14 0.41 3.52
N SER A 223 20.06 -0.90 3.30
CA SER A 223 19.20 -1.81 4.09
C SER A 223 19.54 -1.87 5.59
N ASP A 224 20.71 -1.36 5.99
CA ASP A 224 21.28 -1.61 7.32
C ASP A 224 21.04 -0.47 8.33
N ALA A 225 20.69 0.73 7.88
CA ALA A 225 20.38 1.87 8.75
C ALA A 225 18.87 1.93 9.05
N SER A 226 18.52 2.00 10.34
CA SER A 226 17.16 2.19 10.81
C SER A 226 16.58 3.54 10.34
N MET A 227 15.25 3.63 10.29
CA MET A 227 14.57 4.89 9.93
C MET A 227 14.92 6.03 10.91
N ALA A 228 15.13 5.71 12.18
CA ALA A 228 15.54 6.66 13.21
C ALA A 228 16.96 7.19 13.01
N GLU A 229 17.90 6.36 12.52
CA GLU A 229 19.26 6.80 12.18
C GLU A 229 19.27 7.71 10.94
N ARG A 230 18.38 7.46 9.98
CA ARG A 230 18.26 8.31 8.77
C ARG A 230 17.56 9.65 9.01
N ALA A 231 16.83 9.78 10.11
CA ALA A 231 16.10 10.99 10.48
C ALA A 231 16.91 12.00 11.31
N GLN A 232 18.17 11.67 11.64
CA GLN A 232 19.12 12.53 12.35
C GLN A 232 19.94 13.38 11.38
#